data_AF-C7Q0T2-F1
#
_entry.id   AF-C7Q0T2-F1
#
_cell.length_a   1.000
_cell.length_b   1.000
_cell.length_c   1.000
_cell.angle_alpha   90.00
_cell.angle_beta   90.00
_cell.angle_gamma   90.00
#
_symmetry.space_group_name_H-M   'P 1'
#
loop_
_entity.id
_entity.type
_entity.pdbx_description
1 polymer ?
#
loop_
_entity_poly.entity_id
_entity_poly.type
_entity_poly.pdbx_seq_one_letter_code
_entity_poly.pdbx_strand_id
1 'polypeptide(L)'
;MYYVDDSGDPTKGIAVYSWIEVDTAQAPEAMAVWLRFRQQLFETYQIPTDFELHSTNFLAGRGHPSTENKMNQSKTARREIFVAALKLISDLPGVSIGAVHRTSPRRRTGFGEPMTDPFCRLVLGVDRRLFLGDLQGIMVIDGEGDGSCRFYTRLFRSLGLSGQQLIAVPFFQPSYDSQWIQIADIVAYTAYQSVIRRPGREFCWTWYEDYIDPEGPREV
;
A
#
# COMPACT_ATOMS: atom_id res chain seq x y z
N MET A 1 -6.56 12.25 4.95
CA MET A 1 -5.31 12.14 4.15
C MET A 1 -5.32 10.81 3.42
N TYR A 2 -4.74 10.73 2.22
CA TYR A 2 -4.63 9.50 1.44
C TYR A 2 -3.16 9.13 1.29
N TYR A 3 -2.79 7.91 1.70
CA TYR A 3 -1.46 7.34 1.49
C TYR A 3 -1.59 6.25 0.43
N VAL A 4 -0.82 6.35 -0.64
CA VAL A 4 -0.94 5.48 -1.82
C VAL A 4 0.38 4.79 -2.04
N ASP A 5 0.31 3.51 -2.34
CA ASP A 5 1.46 2.76 -2.82
C ASP A 5 1.07 1.86 -3.99
N ASP A 6 2.03 1.54 -4.83
CA ASP A 6 1.87 0.82 -6.06
C ASP A 6 2.62 -0.52 -6.07
N SER A 7 2.05 -1.49 -6.76
CA SER A 7 2.69 -2.78 -6.97
C SER A 7 2.29 -3.32 -8.33
N GLY A 8 3.14 -4.12 -8.96
CA GLY A 8 2.83 -4.61 -10.28
C GLY A 8 3.93 -5.42 -10.92
N ASP A 9 3.60 -5.97 -12.07
CA ASP A 9 4.55 -6.63 -12.96
C ASP A 9 4.20 -6.22 -14.40
N PRO A 10 4.87 -5.19 -14.96
CA PRO A 10 4.63 -4.74 -16.32
C PRO A 10 4.84 -5.84 -17.37
N THR A 11 5.70 -6.83 -17.09
CA THR A 11 5.94 -7.95 -18.00
C THR A 11 4.73 -8.88 -18.12
N LYS A 12 3.88 -8.88 -17.08
CA LYS A 12 2.60 -9.59 -17.03
C LYS A 12 1.40 -8.68 -17.24
N GLY A 13 1.63 -7.38 -17.45
CA GLY A 13 0.59 -6.39 -17.68
C GLY A 13 -0.28 -6.12 -16.46
N ILE A 14 0.24 -6.30 -15.23
CA ILE A 14 -0.52 -6.06 -13.99
C ILE A 14 0.00 -4.81 -13.30
N ALA A 15 -0.93 -3.94 -12.92
CA ALA A 15 -0.72 -2.78 -12.08
C ALA A 15 -1.76 -2.76 -10.97
N VAL A 16 -1.33 -2.46 -9.75
CA VAL A 16 -2.16 -2.34 -8.55
C VAL A 16 -1.77 -1.05 -7.84
N TYR A 17 -2.77 -0.31 -7.39
CA TYR A 17 -2.59 0.80 -6.46
C TYR A 17 -3.45 0.54 -5.24
N SER A 18 -2.84 0.58 -4.07
CA SER A 18 -3.56 0.62 -2.80
C SER A 18 -3.70 2.07 -2.32
N TRP A 19 -4.68 2.31 -1.45
CA TRP A 19 -4.73 3.53 -0.67
C TRP A 19 -5.17 3.26 0.77
N ILE A 20 -4.67 4.12 1.65
CA ILE A 20 -5.10 4.26 3.03
C ILE A 20 -5.65 5.68 3.19
N GLU A 21 -6.96 5.79 3.37
CA GLU A 21 -7.63 7.01 3.79
C GLU A 21 -7.60 7.09 5.31
N VAL A 22 -7.03 8.16 5.86
CA VAL A 22 -6.93 8.41 7.30
C VAL A 22 -7.67 9.69 7.63
N ASP A 23 -8.65 9.61 8.52
CA ASP A 23 -9.25 10.77 9.18
C ASP A 23 -8.18 11.48 10.01
N THR A 24 -7.93 12.75 9.71
CA THR A 24 -6.93 13.56 10.41
C THR A 24 -7.21 13.70 11.91
N ALA A 25 -8.48 13.64 12.33
CA ALA A 25 -8.84 13.70 13.75
C ALA A 25 -8.45 12.42 14.50
N GLN A 26 -8.44 11.27 13.83
CA GLN A 26 -8.14 9.95 14.42
C GLN A 26 -6.72 9.46 14.11
N ALA A 27 -6.00 10.14 13.21
CA ALA A 27 -4.64 9.79 12.81
C ALA A 27 -3.67 9.56 13.99
N PRO A 28 -3.65 10.39 15.07
CA PRO A 28 -2.77 10.15 16.21
C PRO A 28 -3.10 8.84 16.95
N GLU A 29 -4.38 8.53 17.12
CA GLU A 29 -4.83 7.31 17.80
C GLU A 29 -4.50 6.07 16.98
N ALA A 30 -4.83 6.08 15.69
CA ALA A 30 -4.52 4.99 14.77
C ALA A 30 -3.00 4.74 14.68
N MET A 31 -2.21 5.80 14.58
CA MET A 31 -0.75 5.69 14.60
C MET A 31 -0.24 5.14 15.92
N ALA A 32 -0.81 5.54 17.06
CA ALA A 32 -0.42 4.98 18.35
C ALA A 32 -0.73 3.47 18.46
N VAL A 33 -1.85 3.01 17.90
CA VAL A 33 -2.17 1.57 17.81
C VAL A 33 -1.11 0.83 16.98
N TRP A 34 -0.78 1.36 15.80
CA TRP A 34 0.26 0.78 14.93
C TRP A 34 1.63 0.74 15.62
N LEU A 35 2.07 1.84 16.23
CA LEU A 35 3.37 1.91 16.90
C LEU A 35 3.46 0.98 18.12
N ARG A 36 2.36 0.75 18.85
CA ARG A 36 2.33 -0.27 19.91
C ARG A 36 2.54 -1.68 19.36
N PHE A 37 1.94 -2.01 18.22
CA PHE A 37 2.22 -3.28 17.54
C PHE A 37 3.70 -3.39 17.14
N ARG A 38 4.29 -2.32 16.59
CA ARG A 38 5.73 -2.28 16.27
C ARG A 38 6.59 -2.54 17.52
N GLN A 39 6.23 -1.93 18.64
CA GLN A 39 6.92 -2.17 19.92
C GLN A 39 6.78 -3.63 20.39
N GLN A 40 5.59 -4.23 20.28
CA GLN A 40 5.38 -5.64 20.62
C GLN A 40 6.22 -6.58 19.76
N LEU A 41 6.41 -6.26 18.48
CA LEU A 41 7.31 -7.03 17.60
C LEU A 41 8.76 -6.94 18.06
N PHE A 42 9.19 -5.78 18.54
CA PHE A 42 10.51 -5.63 19.14
C PHE A 42 10.64 -6.46 20.42
N GLU A 43 9.69 -6.36 21.34
CA GLU A 43 9.72 -7.09 22.62
C GLU A 43 9.71 -8.62 22.41
N THR A 44 8.90 -9.11 21.47
CA THR A 44 8.68 -10.55 21.26
C THR A 44 9.68 -11.19 20.29
N TYR A 45 10.01 -10.48 19.21
CA TYR A 45 10.78 -11.02 18.10
C TYR A 45 12.08 -10.26 17.85
N GLN A 46 12.41 -9.26 18.66
CA GLN A 46 13.58 -8.39 18.48
C GLN A 46 13.66 -7.77 17.09
N ILE A 47 12.50 -7.47 16.49
CA ILE A 47 12.38 -6.76 15.22
C ILE A 47 12.40 -5.25 15.52
N PRO A 48 13.42 -4.49 15.09
CA PRO A 48 13.49 -3.06 15.34
C PRO A 48 12.27 -2.31 14.80
N THR A 49 11.84 -1.26 15.51
CA THR A 49 10.65 -0.47 15.12
C THR A 49 10.85 0.29 13.81
N ASP A 50 12.10 0.62 13.48
CA ASP A 50 12.55 1.24 12.23
C ASP A 50 12.82 0.22 11.10
N PHE A 51 12.79 -1.09 11.39
CA PHE A 51 12.90 -2.09 10.34
C PHE A 51 11.61 -2.15 9.50
N GLU A 52 11.69 -1.76 8.25
CA GLU A 52 10.57 -1.77 7.33
C GLU A 52 9.95 -3.17 7.16
N LEU A 53 8.63 -3.30 7.34
CA LEU A 53 7.90 -4.56 7.10
C LEU A 53 7.69 -4.87 5.61
N HIS A 54 8.56 -4.35 4.76
CA HIS A 54 8.47 -4.45 3.31
C HIS A 54 8.37 -5.91 2.86
N SER A 55 7.34 -6.20 2.08
CA SER A 55 6.97 -7.56 1.66
C SER A 55 8.14 -8.36 1.04
N THR A 56 9.00 -7.68 0.27
CA THR A 56 10.16 -8.31 -0.38
C THR A 56 11.25 -8.72 0.60
N ASN A 57 11.52 -7.91 1.63
CA ASN A 57 12.60 -8.17 2.59
C ASN A 57 12.08 -9.03 3.75
N PHE A 58 10.87 -8.76 4.21
CA PHE A 58 10.22 -9.47 5.29
C PHE A 58 9.69 -10.83 4.82
N LEU A 59 8.61 -10.87 4.02
CA LEU A 59 7.92 -12.13 3.67
C LEU A 59 8.70 -13.06 2.75
N ALA A 60 9.53 -12.54 1.84
CA ALA A 60 10.31 -13.41 0.96
C ALA A 60 11.46 -14.15 1.67
N GLY A 61 11.76 -13.78 2.93
CA GLY A 61 12.87 -14.38 3.69
C GLY A 61 14.25 -13.86 3.30
N ARG A 62 14.33 -12.74 2.55
CA ARG A 62 15.59 -12.17 2.06
C ARG A 62 16.28 -11.26 3.09
N GLY A 63 15.51 -10.58 3.93
CA GLY A 63 16.03 -9.70 4.97
C GLY A 63 16.33 -10.43 6.29
N HIS A 64 17.04 -9.73 7.18
CA HIS A 64 17.31 -10.13 8.56
C HIS A 64 16.57 -9.17 9.51
N PRO A 65 15.24 -9.31 9.63
CA PRO A 65 14.40 -8.36 10.37
C PRO A 65 14.66 -8.33 11.87
N SER A 66 15.31 -9.34 12.42
CA SER A 66 15.50 -9.50 13.87
C SER A 66 16.97 -9.64 14.23
N THR A 67 17.34 -9.21 15.43
CA THR A 67 18.66 -9.53 16.01
C THR A 67 18.76 -11.02 16.42
N GLU A 68 17.63 -11.73 16.48
CA GLU A 68 17.57 -13.16 16.74
C GLU A 68 17.52 -14.00 15.47
N ASN A 69 18.53 -14.86 15.29
CA ASN A 69 18.63 -15.72 14.11
C ASN A 69 17.46 -16.70 13.93
N LYS A 70 16.84 -17.16 15.01
CA LYS A 70 15.68 -18.07 14.94
C LYS A 70 14.51 -17.39 14.22
N MET A 71 14.23 -16.13 14.54
CA MET A 71 13.20 -15.36 13.86
C MET A 71 13.55 -15.13 12.38
N ASN A 72 14.82 -14.81 12.10
CA ASN A 72 15.29 -14.62 10.73
C ASN A 72 15.11 -15.89 9.86
N GLN A 73 15.14 -17.08 10.43
CA GLN A 73 14.98 -18.33 9.67
C GLN A 73 13.52 -18.78 9.54
N SER A 74 12.60 -18.23 10.35
CA SER A 74 11.22 -18.70 10.43
C SER A 74 10.30 -17.99 9.43
N LYS A 75 10.08 -18.60 8.25
CA LYS A 75 9.06 -18.12 7.30
C LYS A 75 7.65 -18.15 7.87
N THR A 76 7.35 -19.11 8.74
CA THR A 76 6.03 -19.22 9.40
C THR A 76 5.79 -18.03 10.32
N ALA A 77 6.73 -17.70 11.21
CA ALA A 77 6.59 -16.55 12.10
C ALA A 77 6.45 -15.24 11.32
N ARG A 78 7.22 -15.06 10.23
CA ARG A 78 7.06 -13.88 9.35
C ARG A 78 5.67 -13.78 8.74
N ARG A 79 5.08 -14.90 8.32
CA ARG A 79 3.70 -14.92 7.78
C ARG A 79 2.68 -14.59 8.85
N GLU A 80 2.83 -15.15 10.05
CA GLU A 80 1.95 -14.87 11.18
C GLU A 80 1.99 -13.40 11.59
N ILE A 81 3.18 -12.79 11.65
CA ILE A 81 3.34 -11.36 11.91
C ILE A 81 2.67 -10.52 10.83
N PHE A 82 2.81 -10.91 9.55
CA PHE A 82 2.19 -10.17 8.45
C PHE A 82 0.66 -10.26 8.48
N VAL A 83 0.11 -11.44 8.81
CA VAL A 83 -1.34 -11.61 9.02
C VAL A 83 -1.81 -10.79 10.23
N ALA A 84 -1.05 -10.74 11.32
CA ALA A 84 -1.36 -9.90 12.46
C ALA A 84 -1.35 -8.41 12.08
N ALA A 85 -0.41 -7.98 11.25
CA ALA A 85 -0.38 -6.62 10.71
C ALA A 85 -1.63 -6.33 9.86
N LEU A 86 -2.03 -7.22 8.95
CA LEU A 86 -3.23 -7.04 8.12
C LEU A 86 -4.50 -6.90 8.95
N LYS A 87 -4.70 -7.75 9.96
CA LYS A 87 -5.83 -7.67 10.90
C LYS A 87 -5.82 -6.37 11.70
N LEU A 88 -4.64 -5.92 12.14
CA LEU A 88 -4.54 -4.66 12.86
C LEU A 88 -4.89 -3.49 11.95
N ILE A 89 -4.38 -3.50 10.72
CA ILE A 89 -4.57 -2.47 9.70
C ILE A 89 -6.07 -2.32 9.35
N SER A 90 -6.81 -3.43 9.20
CA SER A 90 -8.25 -3.41 8.94
C SER A 90 -9.08 -2.81 10.07
N ASP A 91 -8.56 -2.89 11.30
CA ASP A 91 -9.24 -2.47 12.51
C ASP A 91 -8.77 -1.09 13.02
N LEU A 92 -7.89 -0.39 12.27
CA LEU A 92 -7.38 0.91 12.68
C LEU A 92 -8.52 1.96 12.72
N PRO A 93 -8.63 2.75 13.81
CA PRO A 93 -9.69 3.74 13.95
C PRO A 93 -9.55 4.85 12.91
N GLY A 94 -10.64 5.17 12.23
CA GLY A 94 -10.68 6.29 11.28
C GLY A 94 -9.86 6.03 10.02
N VAL A 95 -9.55 4.76 9.75
CA VAL A 95 -8.85 4.32 8.55
C VAL A 95 -9.84 3.62 7.63
N SER A 96 -9.78 3.96 6.34
CA SER A 96 -10.46 3.23 5.26
C SER A 96 -9.43 2.83 4.23
N ILE A 97 -9.57 1.62 3.68
CA ILE A 97 -8.54 0.98 2.86
C ILE A 97 -9.18 0.51 1.57
N GLY A 98 -8.40 0.50 0.49
CA GLY A 98 -8.77 -0.27 -0.68
C GLY A 98 -7.63 -0.40 -1.67
N ALA A 99 -7.93 -1.10 -2.76
CA ALA A 99 -7.04 -1.25 -3.89
C ALA A 99 -7.82 -1.28 -5.21
N VAL A 100 -7.22 -0.68 -6.23
CA VAL A 100 -7.65 -0.80 -7.63
C VAL A 100 -6.55 -1.48 -8.41
N HIS A 101 -6.93 -2.28 -9.39
CA HIS A 101 -5.98 -2.94 -10.27
C HIS A 101 -6.42 -2.88 -11.72
N ARG A 102 -5.46 -3.08 -12.60
CA ARG A 102 -5.71 -3.31 -14.02
C ARG A 102 -4.88 -4.47 -14.52
N THR A 103 -5.52 -5.33 -15.30
CA THR A 103 -4.85 -6.37 -16.06
C THR A 103 -4.89 -6.01 -17.55
N SER A 104 -3.74 -6.04 -18.22
CA SER A 104 -3.62 -5.78 -19.65
C SER A 104 -3.19 -7.04 -20.39
N PRO A 105 -3.95 -7.50 -21.41
CA PRO A 105 -3.58 -8.65 -22.21
C PRO A 105 -2.35 -8.40 -23.11
N ARG A 106 -1.94 -7.13 -23.29
CA ARG A 106 -0.76 -6.78 -24.10
C ARG A 106 0.47 -6.70 -23.22
N ARG A 107 1.34 -7.71 -23.31
CA ARG A 107 2.74 -7.64 -22.86
C ARG A 107 3.41 -6.48 -23.60
N ARG A 108 3.70 -5.39 -22.91
CA ARG A 108 4.36 -4.22 -23.51
C ARG A 108 5.57 -3.82 -22.69
N THR A 109 6.63 -3.49 -23.40
CA THR A 109 7.93 -3.11 -22.85
C THR A 109 7.83 -1.66 -22.36
N GLY A 110 7.34 -1.45 -21.14
CA GLY A 110 7.34 -0.12 -20.52
C GLY A 110 6.52 -0.07 -19.24
N PHE A 111 7.09 0.55 -18.21
CA PHE A 111 6.48 0.72 -16.88
C PHE A 111 5.19 1.60 -16.93
N GLY A 112 5.10 2.52 -17.90
CA GLY A 112 4.12 3.62 -17.86
C GLY A 112 2.67 3.29 -18.24
N GLU A 113 2.40 2.45 -19.24
CA GLU A 113 1.02 2.25 -19.74
C GLU A 113 0.10 1.52 -18.74
N PRO A 114 0.49 0.35 -18.16
CA PRO A 114 -0.36 -0.38 -17.22
C PRO A 114 -0.62 0.41 -15.93
N MET A 115 0.34 1.24 -15.52
CA MET A 115 0.29 2.02 -14.29
C MET A 115 -0.53 3.31 -14.43
N THR A 116 -0.69 3.84 -15.66
CA THR A 116 -1.34 5.14 -15.88
C THR A 116 -2.83 5.12 -15.57
N ASP A 117 -3.58 4.22 -16.20
CA ASP A 117 -5.03 4.23 -16.10
C ASP A 117 -5.56 3.93 -14.68
N PRO A 118 -5.10 2.88 -13.97
CA PRO A 118 -5.55 2.64 -12.61
C PRO A 118 -5.16 3.77 -11.64
N PHE A 119 -4.03 4.45 -11.85
CA PHE A 119 -3.70 5.66 -11.10
C PHE A 119 -4.68 6.79 -11.36
N CYS A 120 -4.96 7.10 -12.63
CA CYS A 120 -5.92 8.13 -13.00
C CYS A 120 -7.32 7.84 -12.42
N ARG A 121 -7.75 6.58 -12.45
CA ARG A 121 -9.01 6.11 -11.87
C ARG A 121 -9.04 6.26 -10.35
N LEU A 122 -7.95 5.92 -9.67
CA LEU A 122 -7.80 6.15 -8.23
C LEU A 122 -7.96 7.64 -7.90
N VAL A 123 -7.19 8.51 -8.55
CA VAL A 123 -7.23 9.96 -8.30
C VAL A 123 -8.63 10.53 -8.53
N LEU A 124 -9.27 10.20 -9.66
CA LEU A 124 -10.64 10.65 -9.96
C LEU A 124 -11.66 10.10 -8.96
N GLY A 125 -11.50 8.86 -8.52
CA GLY A 125 -12.35 8.25 -7.50
C GLY A 125 -12.24 8.93 -6.15
N VAL A 126 -11.01 9.23 -5.72
CA VAL A 126 -10.73 9.96 -4.48
C VAL A 126 -11.28 11.38 -4.54
N ASP A 127 -10.99 12.14 -5.60
CA ASP A 127 -11.48 13.52 -5.76
C ASP A 127 -13.02 13.58 -5.77
N ARG A 128 -13.68 12.65 -6.47
CA ARG A 128 -15.14 12.53 -6.46
C ARG A 128 -15.69 12.19 -5.07
N ARG A 129 -15.05 11.29 -4.32
CA ARG A 129 -15.46 10.93 -2.96
C ARG A 129 -15.37 12.13 -2.02
N LEU A 130 -14.25 12.85 -2.07
CA LEU A 130 -14.05 14.07 -1.31
C LEU A 130 -15.11 15.13 -1.68
N PHE A 131 -15.41 15.30 -2.96
CA PHE A 131 -16.44 16.23 -3.43
C PHE A 131 -17.83 15.89 -2.90
N LEU A 132 -18.22 14.62 -2.94
CA LEU A 132 -19.51 14.17 -2.41
C LEU A 132 -19.60 14.30 -0.88
N GLY A 133 -18.47 14.25 -0.19
CA GLY A 133 -18.38 14.45 1.26
C GLY A 133 -18.28 15.90 1.71
N ASP A 134 -18.15 16.86 0.79
CA ASP A 134 -17.77 18.25 1.09
C ASP A 134 -16.47 18.34 1.92
N LEU A 135 -15.49 17.50 1.55
CA LEU A 135 -14.20 17.37 2.22
C LEU A 135 -13.08 17.78 1.29
N GLN A 136 -11.95 18.16 1.89
CA GLN A 136 -10.67 18.32 1.19
C GLN A 136 -9.67 17.26 1.67
N GLY A 137 -8.77 16.88 0.77
CA GLY A 137 -7.80 15.83 1.02
C GLY A 137 -6.41 16.19 0.52
N ILE A 138 -5.43 15.51 1.08
CA ILE A 138 -4.04 15.50 0.60
C ILE A 138 -3.71 14.06 0.24
N MET A 139 -3.02 13.88 -0.88
CA MET A 139 -2.49 12.59 -1.32
C MET A 139 -0.98 12.56 -1.12
N VAL A 140 -0.50 11.48 -0.51
CA VAL A 140 0.91 11.14 -0.33
C VAL A 140 1.11 9.81 -1.05
N ILE A 141 2.13 9.72 -1.90
CA ILE A 141 2.46 8.49 -2.65
C ILE A 141 3.85 8.03 -2.21
N ASP A 142 4.05 6.72 -2.15
CA ASP A 142 5.40 6.19 -2.04
C ASP A 142 6.26 6.67 -3.21
N GLY A 143 7.51 6.99 -2.91
CA GLY A 143 8.43 7.46 -3.91
C GLY A 143 9.57 8.25 -3.32
N GLU A 144 10.74 8.00 -3.89
CA GLU A 144 11.90 8.84 -3.72
C GLU A 144 12.03 9.78 -4.93
N GLY A 145 12.92 10.78 -4.85
CA GLY A 145 13.23 11.71 -5.93
C GLY A 145 13.78 11.08 -7.24
N ASP A 146 13.58 9.78 -7.45
CA ASP A 146 13.73 9.10 -8.71
C ASP A 146 12.62 9.51 -9.72
N GLY A 147 12.68 9.00 -10.95
CA GLY A 147 11.77 9.41 -12.01
C GLY A 147 10.27 9.18 -11.75
N SER A 148 9.89 8.39 -10.74
CA SER A 148 8.50 8.07 -10.37
C SER A 148 7.71 9.32 -9.97
N CYS A 149 8.30 10.20 -9.16
CA CYS A 149 7.70 11.47 -8.72
C CYS A 149 7.25 12.33 -9.93
N ARG A 150 8.10 12.39 -10.97
CA ARG A 150 7.81 13.14 -12.20
C ARG A 150 6.68 12.49 -13.01
N PHE A 151 6.62 11.16 -13.04
CA PHE A 151 5.55 10.42 -13.69
C PHE A 151 4.18 10.72 -13.04
N TYR A 152 4.07 10.54 -11.72
CA TYR A 152 2.82 10.80 -10.99
C TYR A 152 2.38 12.26 -11.06
N THR A 153 3.33 13.20 -10.91
CA THR A 153 3.05 14.63 -11.03
C THR A 153 2.50 14.97 -12.42
N ARG A 154 3.07 14.41 -13.49
CA ARG A 154 2.61 14.64 -14.86
C ARG A 154 1.21 14.07 -15.09
N LEU A 155 0.96 12.85 -14.63
CA LEU A 155 -0.35 12.22 -14.77
C LEU A 155 -1.42 13.01 -14.01
N PHE A 156 -1.16 13.35 -12.74
CA PHE A 156 -2.09 14.13 -11.93
C PHE A 156 -2.46 15.46 -12.62
N ARG A 157 -1.47 16.20 -13.13
CA ARG A 157 -1.71 17.46 -13.86
C ARG A 157 -2.51 17.27 -15.14
N SER A 158 -2.35 16.13 -15.82
CA SER A 158 -3.06 15.85 -17.07
C SER A 158 -4.56 15.60 -16.88
N LEU A 159 -5.01 15.30 -15.66
CA LEU A 159 -6.42 15.05 -15.35
C LEU A 159 -7.28 16.31 -15.41
N GLY A 160 -6.67 17.51 -15.36
CA GLY A 160 -7.41 18.77 -15.48
C GLY A 160 -8.52 18.94 -14.43
N LEU A 161 -8.33 18.38 -13.22
CA LEU A 161 -9.30 18.45 -12.13
C LEU A 161 -9.66 19.92 -11.87
N SER A 162 -10.89 20.31 -12.17
CA SER A 162 -11.42 21.66 -11.96
C SER A 162 -12.30 21.63 -10.70
N GLY A 163 -11.93 22.40 -9.67
CA GLY A 163 -12.60 22.34 -8.36
C GLY A 163 -12.00 21.33 -7.36
N GLN A 164 -10.70 21.05 -7.49
CA GLN A 164 -9.94 20.04 -6.75
C GLN A 164 -10.23 20.02 -5.25
N GLN A 165 -10.82 18.91 -4.80
CA GLN A 165 -10.88 18.59 -3.39
C GLN A 165 -9.58 17.96 -2.90
N LEU A 166 -8.82 17.34 -3.81
CA LEU A 166 -7.40 17.03 -3.57
C LEU A 166 -6.55 18.30 -3.66
N ILE A 167 -6.06 18.78 -2.52
CA ILE A 167 -5.25 19.99 -2.43
C ILE A 167 -3.85 19.69 -2.98
N ALA A 168 -3.52 20.33 -4.11
CA ALA A 168 -2.24 20.27 -4.79
C ALA A 168 -1.89 18.91 -5.42
N VAL A 169 -0.75 18.88 -6.12
CA VAL A 169 -0.17 17.63 -6.62
C VAL A 169 0.24 16.73 -5.43
N PRO A 170 0.32 15.40 -5.63
CA PRO A 170 0.70 14.50 -4.56
C PRO A 170 2.05 14.84 -3.94
N PHE A 171 2.15 14.67 -2.61
CA PHE A 171 3.41 14.66 -1.90
C PHE A 171 4.06 13.28 -2.05
N PHE A 172 5.38 13.24 -1.97
CA PHE A 172 6.15 12.00 -2.07
C PHE A 172 6.92 11.80 -0.78
N GLN A 173 6.84 10.59 -0.23
CA GLN A 173 7.54 10.23 0.99
C GLN A 173 7.94 8.76 0.88
N PRO A 174 9.21 8.41 1.11
CA PRO A 174 9.63 7.02 1.07
C PRO A 174 9.04 6.23 2.23
N SER A 175 8.78 4.95 1.98
CA SER A 175 8.27 3.99 2.96
C SER A 175 9.09 3.94 4.27
N TYR A 176 10.42 3.95 4.22
CA TYR A 176 11.25 3.88 5.44
C TYR A 176 11.09 5.08 6.39
N ASP A 177 10.66 6.24 5.88
CA ASP A 177 10.39 7.44 6.67
C ASP A 177 8.91 7.61 7.06
N SER A 178 8.02 6.73 6.60
CA SER A 178 6.58 6.87 6.80
C SER A 178 5.89 5.57 7.15
N GLN A 179 5.44 5.46 8.39
CA GLN A 179 4.64 4.32 8.85
C GLN A 179 3.33 4.16 8.04
N TRP A 180 2.74 5.26 7.58
CA TRP A 180 1.53 5.20 6.75
C TRP A 180 1.79 4.67 5.35
N ILE A 181 2.93 5.02 4.74
CA ILE A 181 3.33 4.45 3.45
C ILE A 181 3.69 2.97 3.62
N GLN A 182 4.33 2.56 4.72
CA GLN A 182 4.56 1.14 4.99
C GLN A 182 3.26 0.34 5.12
N ILE A 183 2.22 0.93 5.74
CA ILE A 183 0.89 0.30 5.79
C ILE A 183 0.31 0.19 4.37
N ALA A 184 0.47 1.22 3.53
CA ALA A 184 0.07 1.16 2.13
C ALA A 184 0.84 0.07 1.34
N ASP A 185 2.16 -0.10 1.51
CA ASP A 185 2.94 -1.19 0.90
C ASP A 185 2.41 -2.57 1.27
N ILE A 186 2.13 -2.78 2.56
CA ILE A 186 1.54 -4.04 3.04
C ILE A 186 0.24 -4.36 2.29
N VAL A 187 -0.63 -3.35 2.09
CA VAL A 187 -1.89 -3.51 1.36
C VAL A 187 -1.64 -3.69 -0.14
N ALA A 188 -0.77 -2.90 -0.77
CA ALA A 188 -0.42 -2.99 -2.19
C ALA A 188 0.14 -4.37 -2.54
N TYR A 189 1.05 -4.89 -1.73
CA TYR A 189 1.58 -6.24 -1.90
C TYR A 189 0.49 -7.30 -1.79
N THR A 190 -0.39 -7.18 -0.80
CA THR A 190 -1.44 -8.16 -0.54
C THR A 190 -2.47 -8.18 -1.67
N ALA A 191 -2.91 -7.01 -2.12
CA ALA A 191 -3.75 -6.83 -3.29
C ALA A 191 -3.09 -7.38 -4.57
N TYR A 192 -1.80 -7.12 -4.76
CA TYR A 192 -1.07 -7.66 -5.89
C TYR A 192 -1.02 -9.20 -5.87
N GLN A 193 -0.78 -9.83 -4.72
CA GLN A 193 -0.75 -11.29 -4.62
C GLN A 193 -2.10 -11.95 -4.89
N SER A 194 -3.22 -11.32 -4.52
CA SER A 194 -4.56 -11.86 -4.82
C SER A 194 -4.90 -11.78 -6.30
N VAL A 195 -4.41 -10.74 -7.00
CA VAL A 195 -4.59 -10.56 -8.45
C VAL A 195 -3.66 -11.46 -9.26
N ILE A 196 -2.34 -11.45 -9.00
CA ILE A 196 -1.36 -12.17 -9.84
C ILE A 196 -1.35 -13.68 -9.58
N ARG A 197 -1.71 -14.10 -8.36
CA ARG A 197 -1.66 -15.49 -7.89
C ARG A 197 -0.39 -16.22 -8.30
N ARG A 198 0.77 -15.65 -7.95
CA ARG A 198 2.07 -16.18 -8.35
C ARG A 198 2.30 -17.58 -7.74
N PRO A 199 2.76 -18.57 -8.52
CA PRO A 199 3.17 -19.87 -7.97
C PRO A 199 4.26 -19.72 -6.89
N GLY A 200 4.13 -20.47 -5.80
CA GLY A 200 4.97 -20.36 -4.60
C GLY A 200 4.53 -19.29 -3.60
N ARG A 201 3.43 -18.58 -3.87
CA ARG A 201 2.79 -17.58 -3.00
C ARG A 201 1.33 -17.93 -2.65
N GLU A 202 0.93 -19.19 -2.82
CA GLU A 202 -0.42 -19.70 -2.58
C GLU A 202 -0.94 -19.33 -1.18
N PHE A 203 -0.04 -19.34 -0.19
CA PHE A 203 -0.35 -19.05 1.20
C PHE A 203 -0.91 -17.65 1.45
N CYS A 204 -0.74 -16.69 0.52
CA CYS A 204 -1.20 -15.31 0.66
C CYS A 204 -2.14 -14.84 -0.45
N TRP A 205 -2.64 -15.75 -1.31
CA TRP A 205 -3.53 -15.36 -2.40
C TRP A 205 -4.88 -14.82 -1.93
N THR A 206 -5.35 -15.20 -0.75
CA THR A 206 -6.66 -14.80 -0.21
C THR A 206 -6.56 -13.72 0.86
N TRP A 207 -5.35 -13.30 1.24
CA TRP A 207 -5.17 -12.40 2.38
C TRP A 207 -5.86 -11.04 2.20
N TYR A 208 -6.00 -10.56 0.97
CA TYR A 208 -6.71 -9.30 0.73
C TYR A 208 -8.20 -9.48 1.03
N GLU A 209 -8.80 -10.55 0.51
CA GLU A 209 -10.20 -10.91 0.70
C GLU A 209 -10.51 -11.30 2.16
N ASP A 210 -9.58 -12.00 2.81
CA ASP A 210 -9.74 -12.50 4.18
C ASP A 210 -9.63 -11.39 5.23
N TYR A 211 -8.85 -10.33 4.97
CA TYR A 211 -8.49 -9.34 5.99
C TYR A 211 -8.76 -7.88 5.61
N ILE A 212 -8.84 -7.52 4.34
CA ILE A 212 -8.97 -6.11 3.91
C ILE A 212 -10.37 -5.83 3.35
N ASP A 213 -10.73 -6.50 2.26
CA ASP A 213 -12.04 -6.31 1.61
C ASP A 213 -12.46 -7.62 0.93
N PRO A 214 -13.57 -8.26 1.37
CA PRO A 214 -14.02 -9.53 0.83
C PRO A 214 -14.42 -9.48 -0.65
N GLU A 215 -14.65 -8.30 -1.22
CA GLU A 215 -14.90 -8.13 -2.66
C GLU A 215 -13.61 -8.22 -3.50
N GLY A 216 -12.44 -8.16 -2.87
CA GLY A 216 -11.15 -8.15 -3.53
C GLY A 216 -10.75 -6.77 -4.08
N PRO A 217 -9.54 -6.64 -4.65
CA PRO A 217 -9.13 -5.41 -5.33
C PRO A 217 -10.05 -5.14 -6.52
N ARG A 218 -10.42 -3.87 -6.74
CA ARG A 218 -11.38 -3.51 -7.80
C ARG A 218 -10.70 -3.39 -9.16
N GLU A 219 -11.21 -4.06 -10.18
CA GLU A 219 -10.70 -3.90 -11.54
C GLU A 219 -11.19 -2.57 -12.17
N VAL A 220 -10.30 -1.85 -12.85
CA VAL A 220 -10.57 -0.53 -13.48
C VAL A 220 -10.08 -0.40 -14.92
#